data_AF-A0A924BI83-F1
#
_entry.id   AF-A0A924BI83-F1
#
_cell.length_a   1.000
_cell.length_b   1.000
_cell.length_c   1.000
_cell.angle_alpha   90.00
_cell.angle_beta   90.00
_cell.angle_gamma   90.00
#
_symmetry.space_group_name_H-M   'P 1'
#
loop_
_entity.id
_entity.type
_entity.pdbx_description
1 polymer ?
#
loop_
_entity_poly.entity_id
_entity_poly.type
_entity_poly.pdbx_seq_one_letter_code
_entity_poly.pdbx_strand_id
1 'polypeptide(L)'
;MQAQLSASDISGTDGTCCVTLLAPHSGSVLEIADESARLVQAGNPLLTIGDLGDLQIETDLKDPAAYDPTTAIARHKWQGAQ
;
A
#
# COMPACT_ATOMS: atom_id res chain seq x y z
N MET A 1 25.52 31.12 16.27
CA MET A 1 24.91 31.31 14.94
C MET A 1 23.97 30.15 14.69
N GLN A 2 22.67 30.39 14.64
CA GLN A 2 21.66 29.38 14.29
C GLN A 2 20.85 29.92 13.12
N ALA A 3 20.62 29.07 12.12
CA ALA A 3 19.73 29.34 11.01
C ALA A 3 18.40 28.65 11.29
N GLN A 4 17.30 29.39 11.15
CA GLN A 4 15.95 28.85 11.25
C GLN A 4 15.28 28.96 9.87
N LEU A 5 14.54 27.92 9.50
CA LEU A 5 13.69 27.90 8.31
C LEU A 5 12.50 28.83 8.54
N SER A 6 12.44 29.96 7.84
CA SER A 6 11.23 30.74 7.68
C SER A 6 10.30 29.99 6.73
N ALA A 7 9.22 29.44 7.25
CA ALA A 7 8.15 28.87 6.43
C ALA A 7 7.51 29.99 5.63
N SER A 8 8.00 30.20 4.41
CA SER A 8 7.32 31.01 3.39
C SER A 8 6.51 30.08 2.50
N ASP A 9 5.19 30.23 2.65
CA ASP A 9 4.17 30.16 1.61
C ASP A 9 3.84 28.78 1.00
N ILE A 10 3.30 27.90 1.85
CA ILE A 10 2.15 27.07 1.44
C ILE A 10 0.88 27.88 1.75
N SER A 11 0.60 28.87 0.91
CA SER A 11 -0.71 29.53 0.94
C SER A 11 -1.74 28.60 0.32
N GLY A 12 -2.35 27.73 1.15
CA GLY A 12 -3.67 27.21 0.83
C GLY A 12 -4.61 28.40 0.67
N THR A 13 -5.10 28.64 -0.53
CA THR A 13 -5.85 29.86 -0.89
C THR A 13 -7.20 29.99 -0.18
N ASP A 14 -7.60 29.06 0.68
CA ASP A 14 -8.88 29.08 1.39
C ASP A 14 -8.78 28.53 2.82
N GLY A 15 -8.00 29.16 3.71
CA GLY A 15 -8.05 28.90 5.17
C GLY A 15 -7.83 27.44 5.62
N THR A 16 -7.34 26.59 4.73
CA THR A 16 -7.21 25.15 4.92
C THR A 16 -5.74 24.82 4.75
N CYS A 17 -5.10 24.50 5.87
CA CYS A 17 -3.72 24.01 5.99
C CYS A 17 -3.37 22.80 5.12
N CYS A 18 -4.37 22.22 4.45
CA CYS A 18 -4.50 20.80 4.38
C CYS A 18 -5.06 20.42 3.00
N VAL A 19 -4.33 19.55 2.31
CA VAL A 19 -4.71 19.04 0.99
C VAL A 19 -5.35 17.67 1.18
N THR A 20 -6.54 17.48 0.62
CA THR A 20 -7.16 16.15 0.53
C THR A 20 -6.48 15.37 -0.57
N LEU A 21 -5.84 14.26 -0.21
CA LEU A 21 -5.29 13.30 -1.15
C LEU A 21 -6.34 12.22 -1.41
N LEU A 22 -6.60 11.94 -2.68
CA LEU A 22 -7.48 10.87 -3.12
C LEU A 22 -6.64 9.70 -3.63
N ALA A 23 -7.18 8.48 -3.52
CA ALA A 23 -6.54 7.30 -4.08
C ALA A 23 -6.39 7.45 -5.61
N PRO A 24 -5.22 7.12 -6.19
CA PRO A 24 -4.99 7.26 -7.63
C PRO A 24 -5.73 6.22 -8.47
N HIS A 25 -6.12 5.09 -7.89
CA HIS A 25 -6.92 4.04 -8.53
C HIS A 25 -7.76 3.29 -7.49
N SER A 26 -8.78 2.56 -7.95
CA SER A 26 -9.54 1.64 -7.10
C SER A 26 -8.68 0.45 -6.65
N GLY A 27 -8.90 -0.04 -5.44
CA GLY A 27 -8.16 -1.16 -4.88
C GLY A 27 -8.38 -1.30 -3.38
N SER A 28 -7.54 -2.09 -2.73
CA SER A 28 -7.52 -2.27 -1.28
C SER A 28 -6.21 -1.75 -0.70
N VAL A 29 -6.28 -1.13 0.47
CA VAL A 29 -5.08 -0.73 1.22
C VAL A 29 -4.38 -1.98 1.72
N LEU A 30 -3.12 -2.16 1.31
CA LEU A 30 -2.28 -3.29 1.70
C LEU A 30 -1.38 -2.96 2.88
N GLU A 31 -0.92 -1.70 2.94
CA GLU A 31 0.01 -1.22 3.97
C GLU A 31 -0.19 0.28 4.18
N ILE A 32 -0.04 0.72 5.43
CA ILE A 32 0.04 2.14 5.81
C ILE A 32 1.46 2.36 6.32
N ALA A 33 2.21 3.28 5.70
CA ALA A 33 3.62 3.47 6.01
C ALA A 33 3.84 4.01 7.43
N ASP A 34 2.94 4.88 7.91
CA ASP A 34 2.88 5.34 9.29
C ASP A 34 1.44 5.66 9.67
N GLU A 35 0.92 4.98 10.69
CA GLU A 35 -0.46 5.18 11.16
C GLU A 35 -0.65 6.51 11.90
N SER A 36 0.44 7.13 12.37
CA SER A 36 0.38 8.40 13.08
C SER A 36 0.54 9.59 12.14
N ALA A 37 -0.18 10.68 12.41
CA ALA A 37 0.01 11.93 11.70
C ALA A 37 1.38 12.55 12.07
N ARG A 38 2.34 12.45 11.14
CA ARG A 38 3.68 13.05 11.26
C ARG A 38 4.02 13.85 10.00
N LEU A 39 5.08 14.66 10.10
CA LEU A 39 5.63 15.35 8.94
C LEU A 39 6.17 14.33 7.93
N VAL A 40 5.76 14.48 6.68
CA VAL A 40 6.22 13.67 5.54
C VAL A 40 6.88 14.58 4.51
N GLN A 41 7.89 14.05 3.81
CA GLN A 41 8.53 14.76 2.70
C GLN A 41 7.83 14.44 1.39
N ALA A 42 7.93 15.34 0.42
CA ALA A 42 7.42 15.08 -0.93
C ALA A 42 8.09 13.82 -1.51
N GLY A 43 7.27 12.92 -2.05
CA GLY A 43 7.73 11.62 -2.57
C GLY A 43 7.83 10.51 -1.52
N ASN A 44 7.66 10.80 -0.22
CA ASN A 44 7.56 9.73 0.77
C ASN A 44 6.26 8.93 0.54
N PRO A 45 6.33 7.59 0.56
CA PRO A 45 5.13 6.76 0.50
C PRO A 45 4.29 6.95 1.76
N LEU A 46 2.96 7.04 1.59
CA LEU A 46 2.00 7.16 2.69
C LEU A 46 1.28 5.83 2.96
N LEU A 47 0.91 5.14 1.88
CA LEU A 47 0.22 3.87 1.90
C LEU A 47 0.44 3.14 0.57
N THR A 48 0.20 1.84 0.58
CA THR A 48 0.23 0.97 -0.60
C THR A 48 -1.20 0.52 -0.92
N ILE A 49 -1.61 0.71 -2.18
CA ILE A 49 -2.89 0.19 -2.69
C ILE A 49 -2.60 -0.92 -3.69
N GLY A 50 -3.29 -2.05 -3.56
CA GLY A 50 -3.22 -3.15 -4.52
C GLY A 50 -4.59 -3.57 -5.03
N ASP A 51 -4.61 -4.17 -6.21
CA ASP A 51 -5.79 -4.83 -6.76
C ASP A 51 -5.83 -6.29 -6.29
N LEU A 52 -6.84 -6.64 -5.47
CA LEU A 52 -7.03 -8.01 -5.00
C LEU A 52 -7.60 -8.95 -6.08
N GLY A 53 -8.06 -8.40 -7.21
CA GLY A 53 -8.47 -9.16 -8.39
C GLY A 53 -7.30 -9.75 -9.18
N ASP A 54 -6.10 -9.16 -9.06
CA ASP A 54 -4.89 -9.57 -9.78
C ASP A 54 -3.82 -10.17 -8.86
N LEU A 55 -4.25 -11.06 -7.95
CA LEU A 55 -3.36 -11.76 -7.04
C LEU A 55 -2.80 -13.03 -7.67
N GLN A 56 -1.47 -13.14 -7.67
CA GLN A 56 -0.73 -14.32 -8.10
C GLN A 56 -0.49 -15.25 -6.90
N ILE A 57 -0.52 -16.57 -7.15
CA ILE A 57 -0.16 -17.58 -6.16
C ILE A 57 1.17 -18.17 -6.59
N GLU A 58 2.20 -17.89 -5.80
CA GLU A 58 3.53 -18.47 -5.97
C GLU A 58 3.74 -19.56 -4.92
N THR A 59 4.35 -20.67 -5.32
CA THR A 59 4.67 -21.78 -4.41
C THR A 59 5.93 -22.48 -4.87
N ASP A 60 6.77 -22.84 -3.90
CA ASP A 60 7.98 -23.62 -4.14
C ASP A 60 7.66 -25.12 -4.12
N LEU A 61 7.77 -25.76 -5.28
CA LEU A 61 7.56 -27.20 -5.41
C LEU A 61 8.82 -27.95 -4.98
N LYS A 62 8.69 -28.76 -3.93
CA LYS A 62 9.79 -29.60 -3.43
C LYS A 62 10.25 -30.66 -4.43
N ASP A 63 9.31 -31.22 -5.20
CA ASP A 63 9.58 -32.17 -6.29
C ASP A 63 8.81 -31.74 -7.54
N PRO A 64 9.44 -30.98 -8.46
CA PRO A 64 8.80 -30.52 -9.69
C PRO A 64 8.41 -31.66 -10.64
N ALA A 65 9.05 -32.83 -10.55
CA ALA A 65 8.74 -33.95 -11.43
C ALA A 65 7.37 -34.58 -11.12
N ALA A 66 6.86 -34.37 -9.91
CA ALA A 66 5.53 -34.81 -9.49
C ALA A 66 4.40 -33.84 -9.89
N TYR A 67 4.73 -32.69 -10.50
CA TYR A 67 3.75 -31.68 -10.91
C TYR A 67 3.20 -31.96 -12.30
N ASP A 68 1.88 -32.16 -12.39
CA ASP A 68 1.15 -32.20 -13.65
C ASP A 68 0.45 -30.85 -13.88
N PRO A 69 0.83 -30.07 -14.92
CA PRO A 69 0.23 -28.76 -15.20
C PRO A 69 -1.23 -28.83 -15.64
N THR A 70 -1.75 -30.01 -15.97
CA THR A 70 -3.16 -30.21 -16.35
C THR A 70 -4.07 -30.45 -15.14
N THR A 71 -3.49 -30.72 -13.97
CA THR A 71 -4.26 -30.96 -12.74
C THR A 71 -4.87 -29.66 -12.23
N ALA A 72 -6.19 -29.67 -12.00
CA ALA A 72 -6.89 -28.52 -11.46
C ALA A 72 -6.42 -28.19 -10.03
N ILE A 73 -6.13 -26.92 -9.78
CA ILE A 73 -5.74 -26.42 -8.46
C ILE A 73 -6.95 -25.77 -7.80
N ALA A 74 -7.26 -26.21 -6.57
CA ALA A 74 -8.32 -25.62 -5.78
C ALA A 74 -7.77 -24.52 -4.85
N ARG A 75 -8.42 -23.35 -4.86
CA ARG A 75 -8.16 -22.27 -3.90
C ARG A 75 -9.24 -22.31 -2.84
N HIS A 76 -8.85 -22.44 -1.58
CA HIS A 76 -9.76 -22.36 -0.44
C HIS A 76 -9.50 -21.09 0.36
N LYS A 77 -10.55 -20.52 0.96
CA LYS A 77 -10.40 -19.44 1.94
C LYS A 77 -9.93 -20.04 3.26
N TRP A 78 -8.98 -19.36 3.91
CA TRP A 78 -8.61 -19.68 5.28
C TRP A 78 -9.79 -19.44 6.22
N GLN A 79 -10.13 -20.41 7.06
CA GLN A 79 -11.30 -20.38 7.94
C GLN A 79 -11.01 -19.77 9.33
N GLY A 80 -9.77 -19.35 9.62
CA GLY A 80 -9.37 -18.88 10.94
C GLY A 80 -9.26 -20.00 11.99
N ALA A 81 -8.44 -19.80 13.01
CA ALA A 81 -8.56 -20.58 14.25
C ALA A 81 -9.70 -19.96 15.07
N GLN A 82 -10.66 -20.77 15.47
CA GLN A 82 -11.77 -20.34 16.33
C GLN A 82 -11.30 -20.10 17.75
#